data_AF-A0A1Q3EE02-F1
#
_entry.id   AF-A0A1Q3EE02-F1
#
_cell.length_a   1.000
_cell.length_b   1.000
_cell.length_c   1.000
_cell.angle_alpha   90.00
_cell.angle_beta   90.00
_cell.angle_gamma   90.00
#
_symmetry.space_group_name_H-M   'P 1'
#
loop_
_entity.id
_entity.type
_entity.pdbx_description
1 polymer ?
#
loop_
_entity_poly.entity_id
_entity_poly.type
_entity_poly.pdbx_seq_one_letter_code
_entity_poly.pdbx_strand_id
1 'polypeptide(L)'
;MSAYEGGIVPSNLGGVRTLKSFVNAPGADLSHGALALTAKAAALFERARYYGENWQSVLYPDEQKFEEDLLFFIESVPPLSQFVGPYTKYTWITVVTLLQVAVIHLHGSRKYNASNRKCLDAAQMAANLIASFNHLNNVQYIHPIMASLWFTICETLIAGIRESQNMNLTVGSNEHLVQSLVTVVHAMETFSCNCYEMKAHLVRLNGMLHRIYIT
;
A
#
# COMPACT_ATOMS: atom_id res chain seq x y z
N MET A 1 20.40 -4.91 -36.69
CA MET A 1 20.57 -3.80 -35.73
C MET A 1 20.16 -2.42 -36.29
N SER A 2 19.88 -2.27 -37.59
CA SER A 2 19.60 -0.97 -38.24
C SER A 2 18.17 -0.41 -38.10
N ALA A 3 17.19 -1.20 -37.64
CA ALA A 3 15.80 -0.76 -37.56
C ALA A 3 15.50 0.10 -36.32
N TYR A 4 16.28 -0.06 -35.24
CA TYR A 4 16.08 0.66 -33.98
C TYR A 4 16.52 2.13 -34.10
N GLU A 5 17.59 2.40 -34.85
CA GLU A 5 18.14 3.76 -35.05
C GLU A 5 17.29 4.62 -36.01
N GLY A 6 16.40 4.00 -36.79
CA GLY A 6 15.52 4.71 -37.73
C GLY A 6 14.24 5.27 -37.11
N GLY A 7 14.02 5.10 -35.79
CA GLY A 7 12.80 5.59 -35.12
C GLY A 7 11.51 4.87 -35.55
N ILE A 8 11.61 3.77 -36.31
CA ILE A 8 10.47 3.00 -36.79
C ILE A 8 10.05 2.04 -35.66
N VAL A 9 9.15 2.50 -34.79
CA VAL A 9 8.45 1.62 -33.86
C VAL A 9 7.35 0.88 -34.65
N PRO A 10 7.39 -0.46 -34.77
CA PRO A 10 6.36 -1.21 -35.46
C PRO A 10 4.98 -0.91 -34.84
N SER A 11 3.96 -0.68 -35.66
CA SER A 11 2.59 -0.30 -35.21
C SER A 11 1.90 -1.35 -34.33
N ASN A 12 2.49 -2.54 -34.23
CA ASN A 12 2.13 -3.69 -33.40
C ASN A 12 2.95 -3.79 -32.10
N LEU A 13 4.00 -2.97 -31.92
CA LEU A 13 4.83 -2.82 -30.72
C LEU A 13 4.34 -1.67 -29.84
N GLY A 14 3.02 -1.57 -29.68
CA GLY A 14 2.42 -0.58 -28.78
C GLY A 14 2.84 -0.87 -27.34
N GLY A 15 3.62 0.03 -26.73
CA GLY A 15 4.03 -0.06 -25.31
C GLY A 15 2.87 -0.14 -24.31
N VAL A 16 1.64 0.11 -24.76
CA VAL A 16 0.40 -0.11 -23.99
C VAL A 16 0.09 -1.60 -23.81
N ARG A 17 0.47 -2.47 -24.77
CA ARG A 17 0.24 -3.92 -24.66
C ARG A 17 1.20 -4.57 -23.67
N THR A 18 2.45 -4.12 -23.58
CA THR A 18 3.42 -4.70 -22.63
C THR A 18 3.04 -4.41 -21.19
N LEU A 19 2.65 -3.17 -20.86
CA LEU A 19 2.16 -2.81 -19.52
C LEU A 19 0.85 -3.52 -19.18
N LYS A 20 -0.10 -3.55 -20.12
CA LYS A 20 -1.38 -4.25 -19.92
C LYS A 20 -1.17 -5.76 -19.75
N SER A 21 -0.29 -6.38 -20.51
CA SER A 21 0.05 -7.81 -20.38
C SER A 21 0.84 -8.09 -19.11
N PHE A 22 1.77 -7.23 -18.70
CA PHE A 22 2.55 -7.37 -17.48
C PHE A 22 1.68 -7.26 -16.22
N VAL A 23 0.81 -6.25 -16.16
CA VAL A 23 -0.09 -6.03 -15.02
C VAL A 23 -1.17 -7.10 -14.95
N ASN A 24 -1.77 -7.47 -16.07
CA ASN A 24 -2.89 -8.43 -16.11
C ASN A 24 -2.46 -9.90 -16.31
N ALA A 25 -1.16 -10.24 -16.17
CA ALA A 25 -0.69 -11.64 -16.17
C ALA A 25 -0.40 -12.05 -14.72
N PRO A 26 -1.33 -12.67 -14.00
CA PRO A 26 -1.11 -13.05 -12.62
C PRO A 26 -0.04 -14.16 -12.55
N GLY A 27 0.91 -14.07 -11.62
CA GLY A 27 1.89 -15.13 -11.36
C GLY A 27 3.09 -15.27 -12.33
N ALA A 28 3.07 -14.67 -13.53
CA ALA A 28 4.19 -14.75 -14.46
C ALA A 28 5.49 -14.13 -13.91
N ASP A 29 5.37 -13.14 -13.02
CA ASP A 29 6.48 -12.31 -12.54
C ASP A 29 7.16 -12.85 -11.27
N LEU A 30 6.65 -13.92 -10.68
CA LEU A 30 7.22 -14.51 -9.45
C LEU A 30 8.65 -15.05 -9.66
N SER A 31 9.01 -15.34 -10.91
CA SER A 31 10.36 -15.74 -11.32
C SER A 31 11.27 -14.58 -11.74
N HIS A 32 10.76 -13.34 -11.83
CA HIS A 32 11.44 -12.20 -12.47
C HIS A 32 12.13 -11.22 -11.50
N GLY A 33 12.28 -11.61 -10.22
CA GLY A 33 13.08 -10.89 -9.22
C GLY A 33 12.37 -9.71 -8.56
N ALA A 34 12.99 -9.16 -7.51
CA ALA A 34 12.39 -8.13 -6.64
C ALA A 34 11.98 -6.84 -7.39
N LEU A 35 12.67 -6.51 -8.49
CA LEU A 35 12.36 -5.34 -9.31
C LEU A 35 11.02 -5.51 -10.06
N ALA A 36 10.76 -6.71 -10.62
CA ALA A 36 9.50 -6.98 -11.32
C ALA A 36 8.30 -6.91 -10.36
N LEU A 37 8.44 -7.49 -9.15
CA LEU A 37 7.43 -7.38 -8.11
C LEU A 37 7.14 -5.93 -7.74
N THR A 38 8.20 -5.11 -7.59
CA THR A 38 8.06 -3.69 -7.23
C THR A 38 7.36 -2.90 -8.33
N ALA A 39 7.78 -3.09 -9.59
CA ALA A 39 7.17 -2.42 -10.74
C ALA A 39 5.68 -2.78 -10.88
N LYS A 40 5.33 -4.06 -10.68
CA LYS A 40 3.95 -4.51 -10.74
C LYS A 40 3.11 -3.96 -9.59
N ALA A 41 3.62 -3.99 -8.37
CA ALA A 41 2.93 -3.41 -7.22
C ALA A 41 2.69 -1.91 -7.38
N ALA A 42 3.67 -1.16 -7.92
CA ALA A 42 3.51 0.25 -8.22
C ALA A 42 2.43 0.50 -9.30
N ALA A 43 2.42 -0.30 -10.38
CA ALA A 43 1.41 -0.18 -11.43
C ALA A 43 -0.01 -0.52 -10.93
N LEU A 44 -0.14 -1.54 -10.07
CA LEU A 44 -1.41 -1.89 -9.42
C LEU A 44 -1.87 -0.80 -8.46
N PHE A 45 -0.94 -0.24 -7.67
CA PHE A 45 -1.20 0.89 -6.78
C PHE A 45 -1.76 2.10 -7.53
N GLU A 46 -1.10 2.55 -8.60
CA GLU A 46 -1.57 3.70 -9.39
C GLU A 46 -2.93 3.42 -10.02
N ARG A 47 -3.17 2.21 -10.51
CA ARG A 47 -4.46 1.83 -11.09
C ARG A 47 -5.58 1.77 -10.04
N ALA A 48 -5.29 1.24 -8.86
CA ALA A 48 -6.23 1.20 -7.74
C ALA A 48 -6.60 2.61 -7.27
N ARG A 49 -5.60 3.50 -7.20
CA ARG A 49 -5.81 4.92 -6.94
C ARG A 49 -6.71 5.57 -7.97
N TYR A 50 -6.46 5.35 -9.26
CA TYR A 50 -7.30 5.86 -10.33
C TYR A 50 -8.75 5.41 -10.19
N TYR A 51 -9.01 4.11 -9.95
CA TYR A 51 -10.38 3.61 -9.76
C TYR A 51 -11.04 4.18 -8.50
N GLY A 52 -10.28 4.27 -7.40
CA GLY A 52 -10.77 4.87 -6.16
C GLY A 52 -11.19 6.33 -6.32
N GLU A 53 -10.36 7.15 -6.97
CA GLU A 53 -10.64 8.58 -7.20
C GLU A 53 -11.78 8.81 -8.21
N ASN A 54 -11.93 7.92 -9.19
CA ASN A 54 -12.95 8.00 -10.24
C ASN A 54 -14.15 7.08 -9.97
N TRP A 55 -14.35 6.67 -8.72
CA TRP A 55 -15.43 5.76 -8.35
C TRP A 55 -16.80 6.33 -8.76
N GLN A 56 -17.55 5.53 -9.52
CA GLN A 56 -18.94 5.80 -9.87
C GLN A 56 -19.81 4.70 -9.26
N SER A 57 -21.02 5.04 -8.81
CA SER A 57 -21.92 4.07 -8.16
C SER A 57 -22.33 2.89 -9.06
N VAL A 58 -22.07 2.97 -10.37
CA VAL A 58 -22.29 1.89 -11.32
C VAL A 58 -20.95 1.18 -11.53
N LEU A 59 -20.81 0.00 -10.93
CA LEU A 59 -19.63 -0.85 -11.10
C LEU A 59 -19.46 -1.24 -12.57
N TYR A 60 -18.34 -0.85 -13.16
CA TYR A 60 -17.94 -1.35 -14.46
C TYR A 60 -17.33 -2.75 -14.31
N PRO A 61 -17.64 -3.72 -15.21
CA PRO A 61 -17.06 -5.07 -15.15
C PRO A 61 -15.53 -5.10 -15.07
N ASP A 62 -14.86 -4.10 -15.64
CA ASP A 62 -13.41 -3.95 -15.61
C ASP A 62 -12.84 -3.67 -14.21
N GLU A 63 -13.62 -3.00 -13.33
CA GLU A 63 -13.20 -2.68 -11.97
C GLU A 63 -13.27 -3.91 -11.06
N GLN A 64 -14.36 -4.68 -11.17
CA GLN A 64 -14.49 -5.94 -10.42
C GLN A 64 -13.35 -6.91 -10.79
N LYS A 65 -13.09 -7.08 -12.08
CA LYS A 65 -11.98 -7.91 -12.55
C LYS A 65 -10.63 -7.40 -12.02
N PHE A 66 -10.42 -6.08 -12.00
CA PHE A 66 -9.21 -5.51 -11.46
C PHE A 66 -9.05 -5.80 -9.95
N GLU A 67 -10.13 -5.74 -9.17
CA GLU A 67 -10.12 -6.10 -7.76
C GLU A 67 -9.72 -7.57 -7.56
N GLU A 68 -10.28 -8.48 -8.37
CA GLU A 68 -9.93 -9.90 -8.37
C GLU A 68 -8.44 -10.13 -8.72
N ASP A 69 -7.94 -9.48 -9.79
CA ASP A 69 -6.54 -9.56 -10.21
C ASP A 69 -5.57 -9.02 -9.13
N LEU A 70 -5.95 -7.93 -8.44
CA LEU A 70 -5.19 -7.34 -7.35
C LEU A 70 -5.08 -8.29 -6.15
N LEU A 71 -6.21 -8.86 -5.71
CA LEU A 71 -6.25 -9.80 -4.58
C LEU A 71 -5.47 -11.07 -4.89
N PHE A 72 -5.63 -11.62 -6.10
CA PHE A 72 -4.84 -12.76 -6.55
C PHE A 72 -3.34 -12.44 -6.52
N PHE A 73 -2.94 -11.24 -6.97
CA PHE A 73 -1.53 -10.86 -6.94
C PHE A 73 -1.00 -10.76 -5.50
N ILE A 74 -1.77 -10.18 -4.58
CA ILE A 74 -1.42 -10.11 -3.14
C ILE A 74 -1.17 -11.51 -2.57
N GLU A 75 -2.07 -12.46 -2.84
CA GLU A 75 -1.94 -13.86 -2.39
C GLU A 75 -0.73 -14.56 -3.03
N SER A 76 -0.36 -14.16 -4.24
CA SER A 76 0.78 -14.72 -4.96
C SER A 76 2.15 -14.21 -4.48
N VAL A 77 2.19 -13.11 -3.71
CA VAL A 77 3.45 -12.53 -3.23
C VAL A 77 4.16 -13.52 -2.30
N PRO A 78 5.45 -13.84 -2.53
CA PRO A 78 6.17 -14.78 -1.69
C PRO A 78 6.27 -14.30 -0.23
N PRO A 79 6.27 -15.19 0.77
CA PRO A 79 6.41 -14.80 2.17
C PRO A 79 7.79 -14.19 2.46
N LEU A 80 7.86 -13.28 3.45
CA LEU A 80 9.09 -12.58 3.85
C LEU A 80 10.28 -13.52 4.12
N SER A 81 10.01 -14.74 4.62
CA SER A 81 11.03 -15.75 4.93
C SER A 81 11.84 -16.21 3.71
N GLN A 82 11.32 -16.02 2.50
CA GLN A 82 12.03 -16.38 1.26
C GLN A 82 13.05 -15.33 0.81
N PHE A 83 13.07 -14.14 1.42
CA PHE A 83 13.98 -13.06 1.06
C PHE A 83 15.20 -13.05 1.99
N VAL A 84 16.37 -13.38 1.42
CA VAL A 84 17.66 -13.36 2.13
C VAL A 84 18.32 -11.99 1.93
N GLY A 85 18.72 -11.38 3.05
CA GLY A 85 19.41 -10.09 3.07
C GLY A 85 18.51 -8.90 3.41
N PRO A 86 19.07 -7.82 3.97
CA PRO A 86 18.30 -6.66 4.40
C PRO A 86 17.64 -5.94 3.21
N TYR A 87 18.39 -5.73 2.11
CA TYR A 87 17.90 -5.02 0.92
C TYR A 87 16.65 -5.65 0.29
N THR A 88 16.68 -6.96 0.06
CA THR A 88 15.56 -7.70 -0.54
C THR A 88 14.31 -7.66 0.35
N LYS A 89 14.49 -7.72 1.67
CA LYS A 89 13.38 -7.56 2.62
C LYS A 89 12.78 -6.16 2.61
N TYR A 90 13.57 -5.09 2.44
CA TYR A 90 13.03 -3.73 2.31
C TYR A 90 12.23 -3.54 1.03
N THR A 91 12.75 -4.04 -0.09
CA THR A 91 12.01 -4.04 -1.36
C THR A 91 10.69 -4.77 -1.20
N TRP A 92 10.70 -5.91 -0.52
CA TRP A 92 9.49 -6.67 -0.23
C TRP A 92 8.49 -5.93 0.66
N ILE A 93 8.95 -5.28 1.75
CA ILE A 93 8.07 -4.44 2.58
C ILE A 93 7.43 -3.33 1.74
N THR A 94 8.21 -2.72 0.84
CA THR A 94 7.71 -1.69 -0.08
C THR A 94 6.63 -2.26 -1.00
N VAL A 95 6.86 -3.44 -1.59
CA VAL A 95 5.88 -4.14 -2.43
C VAL A 95 4.59 -4.42 -1.67
N VAL A 96 4.66 -5.05 -0.50
CA VAL A 96 3.45 -5.39 0.27
C VAL A 96 2.74 -4.13 0.73
N THR A 97 3.47 -3.11 1.20
CA THR A 97 2.88 -1.82 1.60
C THR A 97 2.15 -1.16 0.43
N LEU A 98 2.75 -1.12 -0.77
CA LEU A 98 2.11 -0.61 -1.99
C LEU A 98 0.79 -1.33 -2.26
N LEU A 99 0.77 -2.65 -2.16
CA LEU A 99 -0.44 -3.45 -2.41
C LEU A 99 -1.53 -3.23 -1.36
N GLN A 100 -1.17 -3.15 -0.07
CA GLN A 100 -2.15 -2.86 0.98
C GLN A 100 -2.73 -1.44 0.82
N VAL A 101 -1.91 -0.46 0.46
CA VAL A 101 -2.41 0.90 0.20
C VAL A 101 -3.20 0.96 -1.12
N ALA A 102 -2.89 0.12 -2.11
CA ALA A 102 -3.73 -0.03 -3.30
C ALA A 102 -5.15 -0.47 -2.91
N VAL A 103 -5.29 -1.45 -2.02
CA VAL A 103 -6.59 -1.88 -1.47
C VAL A 103 -7.31 -0.72 -0.76
N ILE A 104 -6.59 0.04 0.08
CA ILE A 104 -7.15 1.22 0.75
C ILE A 104 -7.67 2.25 -0.28
N HIS A 105 -6.90 2.54 -1.31
CA HIS A 105 -7.32 3.49 -2.34
C HIS A 105 -8.53 3.02 -3.13
N LEU A 106 -8.55 1.74 -3.54
CA LEU A 106 -9.65 1.17 -4.32
C LEU A 106 -10.99 1.24 -3.55
N HIS A 107 -10.94 1.03 -2.24
CA HIS A 107 -12.14 0.96 -1.41
C HIS A 107 -12.46 2.24 -0.63
N GLY A 108 -11.50 3.16 -0.46
CA GLY A 108 -11.62 4.30 0.45
C GLY A 108 -12.67 5.34 0.06
N SER A 109 -13.01 5.44 -1.22
CA SER A 109 -14.07 6.34 -1.71
C SER A 109 -15.48 5.71 -1.64
N ARG A 110 -15.57 4.39 -1.41
CA ARG A 110 -16.82 3.65 -1.37
C ARG A 110 -17.46 3.78 0.01
N LYS A 111 -18.66 4.36 0.10
CA LYS A 111 -19.39 4.61 1.37
C LYS A 111 -20.08 3.37 1.97
N TYR A 112 -19.50 2.18 1.79
CA TYR A 112 -20.09 0.92 2.25
C TYR A 112 -19.29 0.35 3.42
N ASN A 113 -19.97 -0.18 4.44
CA ASN A 113 -19.33 -0.80 5.61
C ASN A 113 -18.33 -1.91 5.23
N ALA A 114 -18.66 -2.71 4.20
CA ALA A 114 -17.77 -3.75 3.69
C ALA A 114 -16.47 -3.17 3.08
N SER A 115 -16.53 -1.99 2.47
CA SER A 115 -15.35 -1.31 1.92
C SER A 115 -14.49 -0.70 3.04
N ASN A 116 -15.10 -0.08 4.05
CA ASN A 116 -14.38 0.40 5.24
C ASN A 116 -13.62 -0.74 5.93
N ARG A 117 -14.27 -1.91 6.08
CA ARG A 117 -13.63 -3.10 6.66
C ARG A 117 -12.40 -3.53 5.84
N LYS A 118 -12.50 -3.59 4.52
CA LYS A 118 -11.36 -3.92 3.64
C LYS A 118 -10.20 -2.93 3.81
N CYS A 119 -10.48 -1.63 3.91
CA CYS A 119 -9.46 -0.62 4.18
C CYS A 119 -8.77 -0.84 5.53
N LEU A 120 -9.55 -1.12 6.59
CA LEU A 120 -9.00 -1.37 7.92
C LEU A 120 -8.22 -2.68 8.01
N ASP A 121 -8.69 -3.74 7.36
CA ASP A 121 -7.98 -5.02 7.30
C ASP A 121 -6.63 -4.84 6.57
N ALA A 122 -6.62 -4.11 5.45
CA ALA A 122 -5.39 -3.80 4.70
C ALA A 122 -4.41 -2.95 5.51
N ALA A 123 -4.90 -1.92 6.21
CA ALA A 123 -4.09 -1.07 7.07
C ALA A 123 -3.46 -1.88 8.23
N GLN A 124 -4.22 -2.78 8.86
CA GLN A 124 -3.72 -3.66 9.91
C GLN A 124 -2.70 -4.67 9.38
N MET A 125 -2.94 -5.26 8.19
CA MET A 125 -1.97 -6.16 7.56
C MET A 125 -0.63 -5.44 7.33
N ALA A 126 -0.65 -4.20 6.85
CA ALA A 126 0.56 -3.40 6.68
C ALA A 126 1.25 -3.07 8.02
N ALA A 127 0.48 -2.73 9.06
CA ALA A 127 1.03 -2.49 10.39
C ALA A 127 1.69 -3.74 11.01
N ASN A 128 1.03 -4.90 10.90
CA ASN A 128 1.57 -6.18 11.34
C ASN A 128 2.85 -6.54 10.58
N LEU A 129 2.93 -6.18 9.30
CA LEU A 129 4.14 -6.33 8.51
C LEU A 129 5.31 -5.53 9.09
N ILE A 130 5.06 -4.26 9.39
CA ILE A 130 6.05 -3.34 9.96
C ILE A 130 6.51 -3.87 11.33
N ALA A 131 5.58 -4.32 12.17
CA ALA A 131 5.89 -4.93 13.47
C ALA A 131 6.77 -6.18 13.35
N SER A 132 6.55 -7.01 12.32
CA SER A 132 7.34 -8.22 12.09
C SER A 132 8.79 -7.94 11.67
N PHE A 133 9.10 -6.68 11.30
CA PHE A 133 10.41 -6.30 10.82
C PHE A 133 11.34 -5.85 11.96
N ASN A 134 11.94 -6.82 12.64
CA ASN A 134 12.87 -6.60 13.77
C ASN A 134 14.15 -5.79 13.42
N HIS A 135 14.39 -5.48 12.14
CA HIS A 135 15.61 -4.81 11.68
C HIS A 135 15.38 -3.38 11.17
N LEU A 136 14.24 -2.74 11.48
CA LEU A 136 13.97 -1.34 11.08
C LEU A 136 15.10 -0.39 11.52
N ASN A 137 15.73 -0.63 12.68
CA ASN A 137 16.83 0.21 13.15
C ASN A 137 18.14 0.05 12.36
N ASN A 138 18.26 -1.02 11.57
CA ASN A 138 19.46 -1.32 10.79
C ASN A 138 19.38 -0.79 9.35
N VAL A 139 18.27 -0.15 8.95
CA VAL A 139 18.20 0.54 7.65
C VAL A 139 18.69 1.96 7.80
N GLN A 140 19.64 2.33 6.95
CA GLN A 140 20.06 3.73 6.84
C GLN A 140 19.11 4.57 5.98
N TYR A 141 18.48 3.95 4.98
CA TYR A 141 17.67 4.63 3.99
C TYR A 141 16.38 3.89 3.72
N ILE A 142 15.27 4.63 3.63
CA ILE A 142 13.98 4.12 3.21
C ILE A 142 13.54 4.83 1.93
N HIS A 143 12.81 4.12 1.07
CA HIS A 143 12.28 4.74 -0.15
C HIS A 143 11.29 5.87 0.25
N PRO A 144 11.45 7.12 -0.23
CA PRO A 144 10.62 8.24 0.21
C PRO A 144 9.11 8.04 0.04
N ILE A 145 8.70 7.27 -0.97
CA ILE A 145 7.29 6.87 -1.17
C ILE A 145 6.65 6.24 0.08
N MET A 146 7.44 5.55 0.91
CA MET A 146 6.98 4.90 2.13
C MET A 146 6.40 5.91 3.12
N ALA A 147 6.87 7.16 3.11
CA ALA A 147 6.33 8.21 3.95
C ALA A 147 4.83 8.44 3.66
N SER A 148 4.47 8.57 2.39
CA SER A 148 3.09 8.76 1.96
C SER A 148 2.24 7.51 2.17
N LEU A 149 2.80 6.32 1.89
CA LEU A 149 2.09 5.06 2.09
C LEU A 149 1.75 4.82 3.57
N TRP A 150 2.73 4.99 4.46
CA TRP A 150 2.52 4.85 5.91
C TRP A 150 1.60 5.92 6.46
N PHE A 151 1.67 7.13 5.92
CA PHE A 151 0.71 8.17 6.25
C PHE A 151 -0.73 7.77 5.88
N THR A 152 -0.97 7.22 4.69
CA THR A 152 -2.30 6.73 4.29
C THR A 152 -2.80 5.60 5.19
N ILE A 153 -1.91 4.70 5.64
CA ILE A 153 -2.24 3.67 6.63
C ILE A 153 -2.66 4.31 7.96
N CYS A 154 -1.88 5.28 8.46
CA CYS A 154 -2.22 6.01 9.68
C CYS A 154 -3.57 6.74 9.58
N GLU A 155 -3.85 7.43 8.47
CA GLU A 155 -5.14 8.10 8.26
C GLU A 155 -6.31 7.11 8.29
N THR A 156 -6.12 5.94 7.69
CA THR A 156 -7.13 4.86 7.66
C THR A 156 -7.39 4.29 9.06
N LEU A 157 -6.33 4.00 9.83
CA LEU A 157 -6.44 3.53 11.22
C LEU A 157 -7.12 4.57 12.12
N ILE A 158 -6.74 5.85 11.98
CA ILE A 158 -7.36 6.96 12.71
C ILE A 158 -8.86 7.06 12.39
N ALA A 159 -9.25 6.93 11.12
CA ALA A 159 -10.66 6.93 10.73
C ALA A 159 -11.42 5.77 11.39
N GLY A 160 -10.86 4.56 11.40
CA GLY A 160 -11.46 3.40 12.07
C GLY A 160 -11.60 3.56 13.59
N ILE A 161 -10.59 4.15 14.25
CA ILE A 161 -10.65 4.43 15.69
C ILE A 161 -11.80 5.40 16.00
N ARG A 162 -11.96 6.46 15.21
CA ARG A 162 -13.06 7.43 15.36
C ARG A 162 -14.42 6.81 15.12
N GLU A 163 -14.54 5.97 14.09
CA GLU A 163 -15.79 5.25 13.80
C GLU A 163 -16.16 4.33 14.96
N SER A 164 -15.20 3.59 15.52
CA SER A 164 -15.40 2.72 16.69
C SER A 164 -15.84 3.50 17.94
N GLN A 165 -15.26 4.69 18.17
CA GLN A 165 -15.63 5.56 19.28
C GLN A 165 -17.06 6.09 19.13
N ASN A 166 -17.42 6.56 17.93
CA ASN A 166 -18.77 7.08 17.65
C ASN A 166 -19.86 6.02 17.80
N MET A 167 -19.54 4.74 17.53
CA MET A 167 -20.49 3.63 17.67
C MET A 167 -20.61 3.10 19.11
N ASN A 168 -19.92 3.71 20.11
CA ASN A 168 -19.85 3.22 21.48
C ASN A 168 -19.50 1.72 21.58
N LEU A 169 -18.69 1.23 20.63
CA LEU A 169 -18.19 -0.14 20.70
C LEU A 169 -17.34 -0.29 21.96
N THR A 170 -17.47 -1.43 22.64
CA THR A 170 -16.94 -1.69 23.99
C THR A 170 -15.47 -1.28 24.16
N VAL A 171 -15.14 -0.84 25.37
CA VAL A 171 -13.76 -0.58 25.83
C VAL A 171 -12.91 -1.82 25.54
N GLY A 172 -11.93 -1.69 24.64
CA GLY A 172 -11.07 -2.79 24.15
C GLY A 172 -11.24 -3.12 22.66
N SER A 173 -12.37 -2.74 22.03
CA SER A 173 -12.61 -3.06 20.61
C SER A 173 -11.65 -2.34 19.64
N ASN A 174 -11.04 -1.24 20.05
CA ASN A 174 -10.11 -0.46 19.22
C ASN A 174 -8.63 -0.61 19.61
N GLU A 175 -8.32 -1.42 20.64
CA GLU A 175 -6.94 -1.55 21.15
C GLU A 175 -5.98 -2.03 20.07
N HIS A 176 -6.40 -3.00 19.25
CA HIS A 176 -5.61 -3.48 18.12
C HIS A 176 -5.36 -2.41 17.04
N LEU A 177 -6.32 -1.51 16.81
CA LEU A 177 -6.17 -0.40 15.86
C LEU A 177 -5.19 0.66 16.40
N VAL A 178 -5.29 0.98 17.69
CA VAL A 178 -4.36 1.89 18.37
C VAL A 178 -2.95 1.31 18.33
N GLN A 179 -2.78 0.02 18.65
CA GLN A 179 -1.48 -0.64 18.61
C GLN A 179 -0.88 -0.67 17.20
N SER A 180 -1.71 -0.90 16.18
CA SER A 180 -1.30 -0.82 14.77
C SER A 180 -0.83 0.60 14.42
N LEU A 181 -1.56 1.63 14.87
CA LEU A 181 -1.22 3.03 14.62
C LEU A 181 0.11 3.42 15.29
N VAL A 182 0.29 3.05 16.56
CA VAL A 182 1.54 3.28 17.30
C VAL A 182 2.72 2.62 16.60
N THR A 183 2.53 1.38 16.11
CA THR A 183 3.58 0.66 15.37
C THR A 183 4.03 1.42 14.12
N VAL A 184 3.08 1.90 13.31
CA VAL A 184 3.39 2.63 12.07
C VAL A 184 4.04 3.98 12.38
N VAL A 185 3.51 4.72 13.37
CA VAL A 185 4.07 6.02 13.80
C VAL A 185 5.50 5.85 14.30
N HIS A 186 5.77 4.85 15.13
CA HIS A 186 7.12 4.59 15.63
C HIS A 186 8.11 4.25 14.50
N ALA A 187 7.66 3.48 13.50
CA ALA A 187 8.46 3.22 12.31
C ALA A 187 8.74 4.51 11.51
N MET A 188 7.76 5.39 11.36
CA MET A 188 7.96 6.71 10.74
C MET A 188 8.95 7.58 11.52
N GLU A 189 8.86 7.59 12.86
CA GLU A 189 9.78 8.33 13.73
C GLU A 189 11.23 7.88 13.55
N THR A 190 11.45 6.57 13.45
CA THR A 190 12.77 5.95 13.25
C THR A 190 13.50 6.50 12.03
N PHE A 191 12.79 6.80 10.94
CA PHE A 191 13.39 7.34 9.71
C PHE A 191 13.24 8.86 9.55
N SER A 192 12.48 9.53 10.43
CA SER A 192 12.16 10.96 10.30
C SER A 192 13.39 11.88 10.31
N CYS A 193 14.49 11.45 10.92
CA CYS A 193 15.75 12.19 10.92
C CYS A 193 16.42 12.23 9.53
N ASN A 194 16.17 11.21 8.70
CA ASN A 194 16.80 11.03 7.38
C ASN A 194 15.82 11.16 6.21
N CYS A 195 14.51 11.26 6.47
CA CYS A 195 13.46 11.42 5.46
C CYS A 195 12.56 12.62 5.82
N TYR A 196 12.71 13.71 5.06
CA TYR A 196 11.95 14.94 5.29
C TYR A 196 10.44 14.75 5.13
N GLU A 197 10.03 13.95 4.15
CA GLU A 197 8.63 13.61 3.91
C GLU A 197 8.01 12.90 5.12
N MET A 198 8.72 11.96 5.75
CA MET A 198 8.23 11.30 6.97
C MET A 198 8.07 12.30 8.12
N LYS A 199 9.05 13.19 8.30
CA LYS A 199 8.98 14.25 9.31
C LYS A 199 7.77 15.16 9.07
N ALA A 200 7.51 15.57 7.83
CA ALA A 200 6.37 16.41 7.48
C ALA A 200 5.03 15.71 7.78
N HIS A 201 4.92 14.43 7.42
CA HIS A 201 3.73 13.63 7.71
C HIS A 201 3.50 13.41 9.22
N LEU A 202 4.56 13.19 10.01
CA LEU A 202 4.47 13.06 11.47
C LEU A 202 3.91 14.32 12.14
N VAL A 203 4.33 15.51 11.70
CA VAL A 203 3.77 16.78 12.22
C VAL A 203 2.27 16.85 11.97
N ARG A 204 1.81 16.44 10.78
CA ARG A 204 0.38 16.39 10.46
C ARG A 204 -0.37 15.35 11.31
N LEU A 205 0.22 14.16 11.52
CA LEU A 205 -0.36 13.11 12.37
C LEU A 205 -0.53 13.57 13.81
N ASN A 206 0.45 14.27 14.38
CA ASN A 206 0.36 14.82 15.74
C ASN A 206 -0.84 15.76 15.90
N GLY A 207 -1.11 16.60 14.89
CA GLY A 207 -2.31 17.44 14.87
C GLY A 207 -3.62 16.65 14.79
N MET A 208 -3.63 15.48 14.14
CA MET A 208 -4.80 14.60 14.06
C MET A 208 -5.03 13.80 15.35
N LEU A 209 -3.96 13.29 15.96
CA LEU A 209 -3.99 12.52 17.21
C LEU A 209 -4.48 13.38 18.37
N HIS A 210 -4.02 14.63 18.48
CA HIS A 210 -4.46 15.54 19.52
C HIS A 210 -5.99 15.74 19.51
N ARG A 211 -6.63 15.69 18.34
CA ARG A 211 -8.09 15.78 18.21
C ARG A 211 -8.83 14.51 18.65
N ILE A 212 -8.17 13.35 18.67
CA ILE A 212 -8.78 12.07 19.06
C ILE A 212 -8.79 11.92 20.59
N TYR A 213 -7.75 12.42 21.28
CA TYR A 213 -7.61 12.26 22.73
C TYR A 213 -8.28 13.37 23.56
N ILE A 214 -8.85 14.40 22.93
CA ILE A 214 -9.53 15.53 23.62
C ILE A 214 -11.07 15.40 23.59
N THR A 215 -11.62 14.58 22.70
CA THR A 215 -13.04 14.23 22.62
C THR A 215 -13.34 12.99 23.42
#